data_AF-A0A7H8JU79-F1
#
_entry.id   AF-A0A7H8JU79-F1
#
_cell.length_a   1.000
_cell.length_b   1.000
_cell.length_c   1.000
_cell.angle_alpha   90.00
_cell.angle_beta   90.00
_cell.angle_gamma   90.00
#
_symmetry.space_group_name_H-M   'P 1'
#
loop_
_entity.id
_entity.type
_entity.pdbx_description
1 polymer ?
#
loop_
_entity_poly.entity_id
_entity_poly.type
_entity_poly.pdbx_seq_one_letter_code
_entity_poly.pdbx_strand_id
1 'polypeptide(L)'
;MTPTETSRFVRLRVELVVEIADPEAVTGAAMQRIADDAAVRGDDMARSEREHAESAVQEDEAEALAYLVDPYDLVSEVPGVELAQASWSSERIDYDPDSPDWDLDEEDDAEHVTEGADGR
;
A
#
# COMPACT_ATOMS: atom_id res chain seq x y z
N MET A 1 -19.77 7.58 -20.17
CA MET A 1 -18.48 8.16 -19.75
C MET A 1 -17.89 8.89 -20.94
N THR A 2 -17.70 10.20 -20.80
CA THR A 2 -17.08 11.07 -21.80
C THR A 2 -15.59 11.23 -21.49
N PRO A 3 -14.71 11.48 -22.49
CA PRO A 3 -13.26 11.57 -22.28
C PRO A 3 -12.82 12.64 -21.26
N THR A 4 -13.63 13.67 -21.06
CA THR A 4 -13.39 14.71 -20.05
C THR A 4 -13.60 14.22 -18.61
N GLU A 5 -14.42 13.19 -18.39
CA GLU A 5 -14.58 12.58 -17.06
C GLU A 5 -13.31 11.81 -16.64
N THR A 6 -12.60 11.20 -17.57
CA THR A 6 -11.37 10.41 -17.32
C THR A 6 -10.16 11.29 -17.00
N SER A 7 -10.14 12.54 -17.46
CA SER A 7 -9.00 13.47 -17.33
C SER A 7 -8.64 13.88 -15.89
N ARG A 8 -9.49 13.60 -14.90
CA ARG A 8 -9.28 13.97 -13.48
C ARG A 8 -8.61 12.89 -12.65
N PHE A 9 -8.53 11.66 -13.17
CA PHE A 9 -7.97 10.52 -12.45
C PHE A 9 -6.48 10.45 -12.71
N VAL A 10 -5.69 10.45 -11.64
CA VAL A 10 -4.24 10.30 -11.68
C VAL A 10 -3.90 8.99 -10.99
N ARG A 11 -3.14 8.12 -11.68
CA ARG A 11 -2.60 6.90 -11.07
C ARG A 11 -1.27 7.27 -10.41
N LEU A 12 -1.23 7.23 -9.09
CA LEU A 12 0.01 7.33 -8.32
C LEU A 12 0.57 5.91 -8.10
N ARG A 13 1.85 5.69 -8.42
CA ARG A 13 2.59 4.47 -8.06
C ARG A 13 3.57 4.84 -6.95
N VAL A 14 3.55 4.11 -5.85
CA VAL A 14 4.39 4.36 -4.68
C VAL A 14 5.06 3.05 -4.28
N GLU A 15 6.35 3.12 -4.01
CA GLU A 15 7.12 2.07 -3.36
C GLU A 15 7.65 2.65 -2.05
N LEU A 16 7.53 1.90 -0.96
CA LEU A 16 7.96 2.34 0.36
C LEU A 16 8.82 1.26 1.00
N VAL A 17 10.03 1.63 1.40
CA VAL A 17 10.88 0.84 2.28
C VAL A 17 10.97 1.57 3.62
N VAL A 18 10.62 0.87 4.70
CA VAL A 18 10.62 1.46 6.05
C VAL A 18 11.48 0.63 6.99
N GLU A 19 12.21 1.32 7.87
CA GLU A 19 12.92 0.68 8.97
C GLU A 19 12.00 0.57 10.19
N ILE A 20 11.84 -0.64 10.72
CA ILE A 20 11.11 -0.87 11.97
C ILE A 20 12.09 -0.76 13.14
N ALA A 21 12.10 0.39 13.80
CA ALA A 21 13.00 0.64 14.94
C ALA A 21 12.58 -0.12 16.22
N ASP A 22 11.29 -0.41 16.39
CA ASP A 22 10.73 -1.12 17.55
C ASP A 22 9.64 -2.11 17.09
N PRO A 23 10.01 -3.36 16.79
CA PRO A 23 9.08 -4.40 16.36
C PRO A 23 7.95 -4.68 17.35
N GLU A 24 8.25 -4.71 18.65
CA GLU A 24 7.26 -5.02 19.68
C GLU A 24 6.20 -3.92 19.79
N ALA A 25 6.60 -2.65 19.65
CA ALA A 25 5.67 -1.53 19.59
C ALA A 25 4.73 -1.61 18.38
N VAL A 26 5.25 -2.02 17.21
CA VAL A 26 4.44 -2.19 15.98
C VAL A 26 3.44 -3.33 16.15
N THR A 27 3.88 -4.51 16.59
CA THR A 27 2.97 -5.64 16.85
C THR A 27 1.93 -5.29 17.92
N GLY A 28 2.33 -4.62 19.00
CA GLY A 28 1.41 -4.18 20.05
C GLY A 28 0.35 -3.19 19.53
N ALA A 29 0.74 -2.25 18.68
CA ALA A 29 -0.19 -1.32 18.05
C ALA A 29 -1.16 -2.04 17.10
N ALA A 30 -0.67 -3.01 16.32
CA ALA A 30 -1.52 -3.81 15.42
C ALA A 30 -2.56 -4.62 16.22
N MET A 31 -2.15 -5.27 17.29
CA MET A 31 -3.05 -6.01 18.19
C MET A 31 -4.12 -5.10 18.81
N GLN A 32 -3.75 -3.89 19.23
CA GLN A 32 -4.69 -2.90 19.74
C GLN A 32 -5.69 -2.49 18.65
N ARG A 33 -5.23 -2.21 17.43
CA ARG A 33 -6.10 -1.87 16.30
C ARG A 33 -7.08 -3.00 15.97
N ILE A 34 -6.63 -4.26 15.93
CA ILE A 34 -7.51 -5.42 15.70
C ILE A 34 -8.62 -5.48 16.77
N ALA A 35 -8.26 -5.22 18.03
CA ALA A 35 -9.24 -5.21 19.12
C ALA A 35 -10.24 -4.06 19.00
N ASP A 36 -9.78 -2.85 18.64
CA ASP A 36 -10.64 -1.68 18.40
C ASP A 36 -11.57 -1.91 17.20
N ASP A 37 -11.06 -2.45 16.10
CA ASP A 37 -11.84 -2.80 14.90
C ASP A 37 -12.92 -3.83 15.21
N ALA A 38 -12.58 -4.88 15.97
CA ALA A 38 -13.55 -5.88 16.42
C ALA A 38 -14.63 -5.26 17.32
N ALA A 39 -14.29 -4.25 18.13
CA ALA A 39 -15.25 -3.56 18.99
C ALA A 39 -16.20 -2.66 18.18
N VAL A 40 -15.70 -2.01 17.12
CA VAL A 40 -16.51 -1.14 16.25
C VAL A 40 -17.42 -1.96 15.34
N ARG A 41 -16.92 -3.05 14.75
CA ARG A 41 -17.66 -3.90 13.80
C ARG A 41 -18.58 -4.90 14.50
N GLY A 42 -18.35 -5.22 15.78
CA GLY A 42 -19.17 -6.17 16.52
C GLY A 42 -19.19 -7.55 15.87
N ASP A 43 -20.38 -8.15 15.71
CA ASP A 43 -20.55 -9.48 15.09
C ASP A 43 -20.17 -9.53 13.59
N ASP A 44 -19.97 -8.37 12.93
CA ASP A 44 -19.56 -8.33 11.52
C ASP A 44 -18.10 -8.79 11.33
N MET A 45 -17.24 -8.67 12.35
CA MET A 45 -15.93 -9.30 12.31
C MET A 45 -16.04 -10.71 12.86
N ALA A 46 -15.99 -11.70 11.98
CA ALA A 46 -16.03 -13.09 12.40
C ALA A 46 -14.85 -13.40 13.33
N ARG A 47 -15.10 -14.11 14.45
CA ARG A 47 -14.04 -14.49 15.41
C ARG A 47 -12.83 -15.15 14.74
N SER A 48 -13.07 -16.02 13.76
CA SER A 48 -11.99 -16.70 13.03
C SER A 48 -11.14 -15.74 12.19
N GLU A 49 -11.73 -14.66 11.66
CA GLU A 49 -11.00 -13.63 10.92
C GLU A 49 -10.12 -12.82 11.87
N ARG A 50 -10.67 -12.45 13.03
CA ARG A 50 -9.92 -11.79 14.10
C ARG A 50 -8.75 -12.64 14.59
N GLU A 51 -8.98 -13.90 14.94
CA GLU A 51 -7.93 -14.82 15.42
C GLU A 51 -6.83 -15.01 14.37
N HIS A 52 -7.19 -15.05 13.08
CA HIS A 52 -6.23 -15.13 11.99
C HIS A 52 -5.37 -13.86 11.91
N ALA A 53 -5.99 -12.68 11.94
CA ALA A 53 -5.28 -11.41 11.93
C ALA A 53 -4.35 -11.27 13.14
N GLU A 54 -4.83 -11.62 14.34
CA GLU A 54 -4.02 -11.62 15.56
C GLU A 54 -2.81 -12.56 15.44
N SER A 55 -2.98 -13.75 14.88
CA SER A 55 -1.85 -14.68 14.64
C SER A 55 -0.84 -14.08 13.67
N ALA A 56 -1.31 -13.58 12.52
CA ALA A 56 -0.45 -13.03 11.47
C ALA A 56 0.45 -11.88 11.98
N VAL A 57 -0.11 -10.91 12.69
CA VAL A 57 0.65 -9.75 13.19
C VAL A 57 1.62 -10.10 14.34
N GLN A 58 1.39 -11.22 15.03
CA GLN A 58 2.31 -11.75 16.05
C GLN A 58 3.46 -12.55 15.44
N GLU A 59 3.23 -13.16 14.29
CA GLU A 59 4.23 -13.97 13.57
C GLU A 59 5.08 -13.13 12.61
N ASP A 60 4.55 -11.98 12.15
CA ASP A 60 5.19 -11.14 11.14
C ASP A 60 5.04 -9.63 11.35
N GLU A 61 6.17 -8.93 11.45
CA GLU A 61 6.24 -7.47 11.54
C GLU A 61 5.76 -6.77 10.26
N ALA A 62 5.96 -7.39 9.09
CA ALA A 62 5.44 -6.87 7.83
C ALA A 62 3.90 -6.96 7.80
N GLU A 63 3.33 -8.04 8.33
CA GLU A 63 1.87 -8.17 8.49
C GLU A 63 1.33 -7.16 9.52
N ALA A 64 2.04 -6.98 10.64
CA ALA A 64 1.69 -5.97 11.64
C ALA A 64 1.69 -4.56 11.04
N LEU A 65 2.68 -4.23 10.22
CA LEU A 65 2.75 -2.96 9.51
C LEU A 65 1.60 -2.82 8.50
N ALA A 66 1.34 -3.85 7.68
CA ALA A 66 0.25 -3.82 6.71
C ALA A 66 -1.13 -3.67 7.34
N TYR A 67 -1.33 -4.20 8.56
CA TYR A 67 -2.56 -3.99 9.30
C TYR A 67 -2.72 -2.55 9.82
N LEU A 68 -1.62 -1.86 10.08
CA LEU A 68 -1.61 -0.54 10.71
C LEU A 68 -1.70 0.62 9.71
N VAL A 69 -1.07 0.47 8.55
CA VAL A 69 -1.12 1.51 7.53
C VAL A 69 -2.52 1.46 6.91
N ASP A 70 -3.13 2.61 6.67
CA ASP A 70 -4.32 2.75 5.82
C ASP A 70 -3.95 3.62 4.61
N PRO A 71 -4.06 3.13 3.36
CA PRO A 71 -3.72 3.92 2.19
C PRO A 71 -4.64 5.13 2.00
N TYR A 72 -5.84 5.11 2.60
CA TYR A 72 -6.72 6.28 2.66
C TYR A 72 -6.08 7.40 3.47
N ASP A 73 -5.55 7.10 4.67
CA ASP A 73 -4.92 8.10 5.53
C ASP A 73 -3.74 8.78 4.82
N LEU A 74 -2.96 8.05 4.01
CA LEU A 74 -1.80 8.57 3.28
C LEU A 74 -2.11 9.72 2.30
N VAL A 75 -3.31 9.73 1.70
CA VAL A 75 -3.73 10.76 0.74
C VAL A 75 -4.84 11.67 1.28
N SER A 76 -5.42 11.34 2.44
CA SER A 76 -6.57 12.02 3.03
C SER A 76 -6.33 13.51 3.31
N GLU A 77 -5.09 13.89 3.62
CA GLU A 77 -4.73 15.28 3.94
C GLU A 77 -4.50 16.15 2.69
N VAL A 78 -4.52 15.57 1.48
CA VAL A 78 -4.32 16.31 0.22
C VAL A 78 -5.64 16.99 -0.20
N PRO A 79 -5.71 18.34 -0.24
CA PRO A 79 -6.96 19.04 -0.51
C PRO A 79 -7.53 18.71 -1.90
N GLY A 80 -8.79 18.29 -1.93
CA GLY A 80 -9.50 17.97 -3.18
C GLY A 80 -9.15 16.60 -3.79
N VAL A 81 -8.44 15.75 -3.05
CA VAL A 81 -8.16 14.35 -3.44
C VAL A 81 -9.09 13.43 -2.66
N GLU A 82 -9.75 12.53 -3.40
CA GLU A 82 -10.50 11.41 -2.84
C GLU A 82 -9.91 10.11 -3.38
N LEU A 83 -9.56 9.17 -2.51
CA LEU A 83 -9.00 7.88 -2.92
C LEU A 83 -10.07 7.04 -3.62
N ALA A 84 -9.86 6.71 -4.89
CA ALA A 84 -10.77 5.88 -5.66
C ALA A 84 -10.49 4.37 -5.51
N GLN A 85 -9.21 4.00 -5.45
CA GLN A 85 -8.73 2.63 -5.31
C GLN A 85 -7.29 2.64 -4.81
N ALA A 86 -6.96 1.70 -3.94
CA ALA A 86 -5.60 1.36 -3.56
C ALA A 86 -5.44 -0.16 -3.61
N SER A 87 -4.23 -0.62 -3.92
CA SER A 87 -3.82 -2.01 -3.80
C SER A 87 -2.40 -2.00 -3.28
N TRP A 88 -2.11 -2.87 -2.33
CA TRP A 88 -0.77 -3.06 -1.80
C TRP A 88 -0.57 -4.48 -1.32
N SER A 89 0.69 -4.83 -1.11
CA SER A 89 1.14 -6.05 -0.45
C SER A 89 2.36 -5.68 0.40
N SER A 90 2.52 -6.34 1.54
CA SER A 90 3.69 -6.23 2.40
C SER A 90 4.52 -7.50 2.34
N GLU A 91 5.83 -7.36 2.43
CA GLU A 91 6.74 -8.46 2.66
C GLU A 91 7.94 -7.98 3.49
N ARG A 92 8.66 -8.90 4.13
CA ARG A 92 9.96 -8.59 4.73
C ARG A 92 11.03 -8.66 3.65
N ILE A 93 11.87 -7.63 3.58
CA ILE A 93 13.06 -7.59 2.72
C ILE A 93 14.30 -7.22 3.54
N ASP A 94 15.46 -7.71 3.13
CA ASP A 94 16.75 -7.23 3.64
C ASP A 94 17.02 -5.82 3.10
N TYR A 95 17.53 -4.91 3.95
CA TYR A 95 17.83 -3.55 3.50
C TYR A 95 19.12 -3.49 2.67
N ASP A 96 19.00 -3.16 1.39
CA ASP A 96 20.12 -3.00 0.45
C ASP A 96 19.94 -1.76 -0.46
N PRO A 97 20.50 -0.59 -0.08
CA PRO A 97 20.33 0.65 -0.82
C PRO A 97 21.05 0.69 -2.17
N ASP A 98 21.91 -0.29 -2.46
CA ASP A 98 22.60 -0.46 -3.75
C ASP A 98 21.91 -1.52 -4.64
N SER A 99 20.76 -2.07 -4.21
CA SER A 99 20.01 -3.08 -4.96
C SER A 99 19.29 -2.45 -6.16
N PRO A 100 19.48 -2.99 -7.39
CA PRO A 100 18.79 -2.50 -8.58
C PRO A 100 17.28 -2.77 -8.54
N ASP A 101 16.81 -3.69 -7.68
CA ASP A 101 15.38 -3.94 -7.48
C ASP A 101 14.67 -2.75 -6.81
N TRP A 102 15.44 -1.83 -6.21
CA TRP A 102 14.97 -0.63 -5.50
C TRP A 102 15.18 0.66 -6.32
N ASP A 103 15.80 0.57 -7.50
CA ASP A 103 16.02 1.69 -8.42
C ASP A 103 14.69 2.03 -9.15
N LEU A 104 13.99 3.04 -8.64
CA LEU A 104 12.67 3.49 -9.13
C LEU A 104 12.67 4.09 -10.56
N ASP A 105 13.84 4.25 -11.18
CA ASP A 105 14.03 4.96 -12.45
C ASP A 105 13.99 4.04 -13.71
N GLU A 106 13.92 2.70 -13.58
CA GLU A 106 14.10 1.78 -14.73
C GLU A 106 12.81 1.40 -15.50
N GLU A 107 11.62 1.92 -15.15
CA GLU A 107 10.35 1.51 -15.78
C GLU A 107 9.68 2.53 -16.73
N ASP A 108 10.34 3.63 -17.16
CA ASP A 108 9.75 4.60 -18.11
C ASP A 108 10.53 4.77 -19.43
N ASP A 109 11.22 3.74 -19.92
CA ASP A 109 11.61 3.66 -21.35
C ASP A 109 10.58 2.83 -22.13
N ALA A 110 9.31 3.22 -22.04
CA ALA A 110 8.32 2.82 -23.01
C ALA A 110 8.64 3.53 -24.33
N GLU A 111 9.49 2.89 -25.14
CA GLU A 111 9.89 3.31 -26.47
C GLU A 111 8.65 3.71 -27.28
N HIS A 112 8.38 5.01 -27.36
CA HIS A 112 7.34 5.56 -28.21
C HIS A 112 7.82 5.39 -29.66
N VAL A 113 7.54 4.22 -30.25
CA VAL A 113 7.77 3.98 -31.68
C VAL A 113 6.83 4.92 -32.43
N THR A 114 7.35 6.09 -32.80
CA THR A 114 6.67 7.00 -33.71
C THR A 114 6.66 6.36 -35.10
N GLU A 115 5.64 5.57 -35.41
CA GLU A 115 5.35 5.22 -36.80
C GLU A 115 4.73 6.45 -37.48
N GLY A 116 5.61 7.27 -38.05
CA GLY A 116 5.28 8.51 -38.75
C GLY A 116 6.02 8.59 -40.09
N ALA A 117 5.48 7.89 -41.08
CA ALA A 117 5.52 8.14 -42.52
C ALA A 117 6.67 9.03 -43.07
N ASP A 118 7.68 8.40 -43.67
CA ASP A 118 8.46 9.01 -44.76
C ASP A 118 7.98 8.44 -46.10
N GLY A 119 7.44 9.30 -46.94
CA GLY A 119 7.01 8.96 -48.29
C GLY A 119 8.16 8.97 -49.27
N ARG A 120 8.19 7.97 -50.16
CA ARG A 120 8.57 8.16 -51.56
C ARG A 120 7.97 7.09 -52.46
#